data_AF-A0A136JVL5-F1
#
_entry.id   AF-A0A136JVL5-F1
#
_cell.length_a   1.000
_cell.length_b   1.000
_cell.length_c   1.000
_cell.angle_alpha   90.00
_cell.angle_beta   90.00
_cell.angle_gamma   90.00
#
_symmetry.space_group_name_H-M   'P 1'
#
loop_
_entity.id
_entity.type
_entity.pdbx_description
1 polymer ?
#
loop_
_entity_poly.entity_id
_entity_poly.type
_entity_poly.pdbx_seq_one_letter_code
_entity_poly.pdbx_strand_id
1 'polypeptide(L)'
;MSKTAALQTTSRAASSPSSGYLLQRACACGGAAGLAGECEECKTKKFLGKPLQTKLAVSQPGDEFEQEADRVAEQVMRMPDAELNRQHRDIGTPLIQRRATSGDTGVMEAPPIVHNVLNSPGQPLDAATRAFFEPRFGHDFSQVRVHADAEAEASARSINARAYTVGHHIAFGTGRFAPGTGEGNRLLAHELSHVVQQAGEQSTIMRVCDCASFGGRQPDPTDPREAGVSQAFPGLVSGDWCVIEPSTPTYNCFAWSVSDKTQWLDPVPQIDNLYGNGDSKPSFADFDAFYAQTHDLYPQTAPDSNTLVALFAKGTIPVHAALTAGAETCGTVPFTSKLGQGPLIAHDLYQLEGAVYGKAVRFYG
;
A
#
# COMPACT_ATOMS: atom_id res chain seq x y z
N MET A 1 48.85 65.88 -18.04
CA MET A 1 47.52 65.64 -17.46
C MET A 1 46.98 64.34 -18.06
N SER A 2 46.61 63.41 -17.18
CA SER A 2 46.13 62.01 -17.26
C SER A 2 46.00 61.34 -18.66
N LYS A 3 46.73 60.25 -18.99
CA LYS A 3 46.64 58.82 -18.52
C LYS A 3 45.27 58.19 -18.87
N THR A 4 45.09 57.00 -19.47
CA THR A 4 45.92 55.85 -19.93
C THR A 4 44.95 54.91 -20.67
N ALA A 5 45.35 54.21 -21.73
CA ALA A 5 44.77 52.90 -22.08
C ALA A 5 45.76 52.12 -22.94
N ALA A 6 46.27 51.00 -22.41
CA ALA A 6 47.14 50.08 -23.13
C ALA A 6 46.42 48.73 -23.32
N LEU A 7 46.68 48.15 -24.49
CA LEU A 7 46.20 46.89 -25.06
C LEU A 7 46.25 45.70 -24.09
N GLN A 8 45.41 44.69 -24.37
CA GLN A 8 45.94 43.34 -24.64
C GLN A 8 44.92 42.42 -25.33
N THR A 9 45.31 42.00 -26.54
CA THR A 9 44.83 40.84 -27.30
C THR A 9 45.23 39.54 -26.60
N THR A 10 44.29 38.61 -26.47
CA THR A 10 44.49 37.27 -25.91
C THR A 10 44.77 36.25 -27.01
N SER A 11 45.86 35.49 -26.86
CA SER A 11 46.14 34.27 -27.63
C SER A 11 46.19 33.05 -26.71
N ARG A 12 45.66 31.96 -27.23
CA ARG A 12 45.29 30.66 -26.66
C ARG A 12 46.48 29.83 -26.15
N ALA A 13 46.29 29.11 -25.05
CA ALA A 13 46.92 27.81 -24.80
C ALA A 13 45.94 26.91 -24.03
N ALA A 14 45.75 25.69 -24.51
CA ALA A 14 44.82 24.70 -23.99
C ALA A 14 45.49 23.82 -22.92
N SER A 15 44.77 23.52 -21.85
CA SER A 15 44.99 22.33 -21.02
C SER A 15 43.69 21.96 -20.29
N SER A 16 43.14 20.79 -20.63
CA SER A 16 41.98 20.19 -19.95
C SER A 16 42.43 19.60 -18.61
N PRO A 17 41.67 19.76 -17.51
CA PRO A 17 41.74 18.83 -16.39
C PRO A 17 40.76 17.68 -16.64
N SER A 18 41.28 16.46 -16.63
CA SER A 18 40.52 15.22 -16.53
C SER A 18 39.77 15.19 -15.19
N SER A 19 38.46 15.46 -15.18
CA SER A 19 37.59 15.12 -14.06
C SER A 19 37.49 13.60 -13.97
N GLY A 20 38.33 13.00 -13.12
CA GLY A 20 38.15 11.62 -12.69
C GLY A 20 36.83 11.52 -11.94
N TYR A 21 35.87 10.78 -12.50
CA TYR A 21 34.69 10.33 -11.77
C TYR A 21 35.18 9.41 -10.64
N LEU A 22 35.32 9.96 -9.42
CA LEU A 22 35.45 9.14 -8.23
C LEU A 22 34.08 8.47 -8.01
N LEU A 23 34.00 7.18 -8.29
CA LEU A 23 32.88 6.34 -7.88
C LEU A 23 32.71 6.52 -6.35
N GLN A 24 31.73 7.32 -5.93
CA GLN A 24 31.34 7.37 -4.53
C GLN A 24 30.73 6.01 -4.20
N ARG A 25 31.42 5.23 -3.36
CA ARG A 25 30.88 3.97 -2.87
C ARG A 25 29.84 4.29 -1.81
N ALA A 26 28.72 3.58 -1.82
CA ALA A 26 27.73 3.68 -0.75
C ALA A 26 28.22 2.93 0.50
N CYS A 27 27.99 3.49 1.68
CA CYS A 27 28.21 2.79 2.95
C CYS A 27 27.14 1.72 3.14
N ALA A 28 27.44 0.63 3.85
CA ALA A 28 26.45 -0.42 4.17
C ALA A 28 25.20 0.10 4.91
N CYS A 29 25.33 1.21 5.64
CA CYS A 29 24.23 1.88 6.33
C CYS A 29 23.42 2.87 5.44
N GLY A 30 23.74 2.98 4.14
CA GLY A 30 23.05 3.86 3.18
C GLY A 30 23.61 5.29 3.07
N GLY A 31 24.54 5.68 3.95
CA GLY A 31 25.21 6.98 3.87
C GLY A 31 26.29 7.05 2.79
N ALA A 32 26.68 8.27 2.40
CA ALA A 32 27.81 8.48 1.49
C ALA A 32 29.12 8.00 2.14
N ALA A 33 29.77 7.01 1.55
CA ALA A 33 31.10 6.56 2.00
C ALA A 33 32.20 7.18 1.13
N GLY A 34 33.30 7.55 1.79
CA GLY A 34 34.55 7.90 1.10
C GLY A 34 35.21 6.66 0.48
N LEU A 35 36.47 6.80 0.07
CA LEU A 35 37.26 5.72 -0.56
C LEU A 35 37.38 4.44 0.28
N ALA A 36 37.11 4.51 1.59
CA ALA A 36 37.14 3.38 2.51
C ALA A 36 35.85 2.53 2.53
N GLY A 37 34.79 2.91 1.82
CA GLY A 37 33.52 2.17 1.82
C GLY A 37 32.69 2.28 3.11
N GLU A 38 33.11 3.13 4.06
CA GLU A 38 32.39 3.41 5.30
C GLU A 38 32.25 4.93 5.55
N CYS A 39 31.09 5.37 6.05
CA CYS A 39 30.88 6.76 6.48
C CYS A 39 31.38 6.99 7.92
N GLU A 40 31.68 8.24 8.29
CA GLU A 40 32.25 8.59 9.60
C GLU A 40 31.34 8.20 10.77
N GLU A 41 30.03 8.23 10.58
CA GLU A 41 29.07 7.80 11.58
C GLU A 41 29.13 6.28 11.82
N CYS A 42 29.24 5.49 10.75
CA CYS A 42 29.34 4.04 10.81
C CYS A 42 30.74 3.59 11.31
N LYS A 43 31.80 4.36 11.07
CA LYS A 43 33.10 4.16 11.75
C LYS A 43 33.01 4.45 13.25
N THR A 44 32.36 5.53 13.65
CA THR A 44 32.22 5.94 15.06
C THR A 44 31.36 4.95 15.84
N LYS A 45 30.25 4.48 15.27
CA LYS A 45 29.38 3.47 15.88
C LYS A 45 30.12 2.12 16.04
N LYS A 46 30.92 1.71 15.04
CA LYS A 46 31.83 0.55 15.17
C LYS A 46 32.85 0.72 16.30
N PHE A 47 33.49 1.89 16.39
CA PHE A 47 34.48 2.18 17.42
C PHE A 47 33.87 2.15 18.84
N LEU A 48 32.62 2.56 18.97
CA LEU A 48 31.86 2.53 20.22
C LEU A 48 31.16 1.20 20.52
N GLY A 49 31.38 0.16 19.70
CA GLY A 49 30.74 -1.16 19.87
C GLY A 49 29.22 -1.14 19.67
N LYS A 50 28.66 -0.11 19.03
CA LYS A 50 27.23 0.01 18.76
C LYS A 50 26.89 -0.73 17.46
N PRO A 51 25.80 -1.51 17.41
CA PRO A 51 25.40 -2.20 16.19
C PRO A 51 25.13 -1.18 15.08
N LEU A 52 25.69 -1.42 13.89
CA LEU A 52 25.42 -0.65 12.69
C LEU A 52 24.05 -1.04 12.16
N GLN A 53 23.03 -0.24 12.47
CA GLN A 53 21.71 -0.42 11.88
C GLN A 53 21.71 0.20 10.48
N THR A 54 21.38 -0.61 9.49
CA THR A 54 21.08 -0.15 8.14
C THR A 54 19.76 0.62 8.18
N LYS A 55 19.69 1.75 7.48
CA LYS A 55 18.46 2.55 7.43
C LYS A 55 17.34 1.69 6.83
N LEU A 56 16.33 1.39 7.64
CA LEU A 56 15.22 0.55 7.23
C LEU A 56 14.06 1.46 6.81
N ALA A 57 13.75 1.43 5.52
CA ALA A 57 12.66 2.19 4.94
C ALA A 57 11.32 1.51 5.21
N VAL A 58 10.27 2.30 5.45
CA VAL A 58 8.88 1.81 5.46
C VAL A 58 8.28 2.00 4.06
N SER A 59 7.68 0.95 3.49
CA SER A 59 7.00 1.00 2.19
C SER A 59 5.75 1.89 2.25
N GLN A 60 5.27 2.28 1.07
CA GLN A 60 3.95 2.90 0.93
C GLN A 60 2.92 1.77 0.76
N PRO A 61 1.94 1.63 1.68
CA PRO A 61 0.85 0.68 1.47
C PRO A 61 0.13 0.94 0.14
N GLY A 62 -0.56 -0.06 -0.40
CA GLY A 62 -1.27 0.09 -1.69
C GLY A 62 -0.39 0.28 -2.93
N ASP A 63 0.94 0.25 -2.81
CA ASP A 63 1.85 0.19 -3.96
C ASP A 63 1.67 -1.12 -4.76
N GLU A 64 2.33 -1.24 -5.91
CA GLU A 64 2.20 -2.43 -6.78
C GLU A 64 2.58 -3.74 -6.08
N PHE A 65 3.50 -3.69 -5.10
CA PHE A 65 3.95 -4.87 -4.36
C PHE A 65 2.94 -5.29 -3.29
N GLU A 66 2.28 -4.33 -2.64
CA GLU A 66 1.18 -4.58 -1.71
C GLU A 66 -0.05 -5.15 -2.44
N GLN A 67 -0.41 -4.60 -3.60
CA GLN A 67 -1.49 -5.14 -4.44
C GLN A 67 -1.17 -6.54 -4.99
N GLU A 68 0.10 -6.82 -5.30
CA GLU A 68 0.51 -8.16 -5.64
C GLU A 68 0.40 -9.11 -4.45
N ALA A 69 0.84 -8.70 -3.25
CA ALA A 69 0.73 -9.50 -2.03
C ALA A 69 -0.73 -9.86 -1.72
N ASP A 70 -1.68 -8.93 -1.85
CA ASP A 70 -3.12 -9.19 -1.69
C ASP A 70 -3.64 -10.24 -2.68
N ARG A 71 -3.32 -10.08 -3.96
CA ARG A 71 -3.75 -11.02 -5.01
C ARG A 71 -3.20 -12.41 -4.78
N VAL A 72 -1.94 -12.49 -4.36
CA VAL A 72 -1.24 -13.75 -4.09
C VAL A 72 -1.80 -14.42 -2.84
N ALA A 73 -2.06 -13.67 -1.78
CA ALA A 73 -2.71 -14.16 -0.57
C ALA A 73 -4.06 -14.81 -0.90
N GLU A 74 -4.92 -14.13 -1.67
CA GLU A 74 -6.22 -14.67 -2.08
C GLU A 74 -6.09 -15.90 -2.99
N GLN A 75 -5.14 -15.92 -3.91
CA GLN A 75 -4.89 -17.08 -4.77
C GLN A 75 -4.48 -18.29 -3.94
N VAL A 76 -3.50 -18.14 -3.05
CA VAL A 76 -3.00 -19.19 -2.14
C VAL A 76 -4.14 -19.74 -1.27
N MET A 77 -4.98 -18.86 -0.73
CA MET A 77 -6.08 -19.27 0.13
C MET A 77 -7.21 -20.02 -0.60
N ARG A 78 -7.30 -19.88 -1.93
CA ARG A 78 -8.26 -20.62 -2.77
C ARG A 78 -7.72 -21.93 -3.33
N MET A 79 -6.43 -22.19 -3.20
CA MET A 79 -5.81 -23.44 -3.67
C MET A 79 -6.27 -24.64 -2.82
N PRO A 80 -6.91 -25.66 -3.42
CA PRO A 80 -7.31 -26.87 -2.70
C PRO A 80 -6.11 -27.77 -2.38
N ASP A 81 -6.13 -28.43 -1.21
CA ASP A 81 -5.04 -29.32 -0.77
C ASP A 81 -4.77 -30.49 -1.75
N ALA A 82 -5.79 -30.92 -2.50
CA ALA A 82 -5.71 -32.06 -3.42
C ALA A 82 -4.98 -31.76 -4.74
N GLU A 83 -4.88 -30.49 -5.17
CA GLU A 83 -4.19 -30.12 -6.42
C GLU A 83 -2.66 -30.16 -6.26
N LEU A 84 -2.15 -30.00 -5.04
CA LEU A 84 -0.73 -30.01 -4.72
C LEU A 84 -0.08 -31.40 -4.80
N ASN A 85 -0.90 -32.46 -4.87
CA ASN A 85 -0.44 -33.86 -4.86
C ASN A 85 -0.32 -34.50 -6.26
N ARG A 86 -0.66 -33.77 -7.33
CA ARG A 86 -0.44 -34.20 -8.73
C ARG A 86 0.84 -33.57 -9.27
N GLN A 87 1.94 -34.32 -9.17
CA GLN A 87 3.22 -34.18 -9.87
C GLN A 87 3.56 -32.80 -10.49
N HIS A 88 4.32 -32.01 -9.73
CA HIS A 88 5.31 -30.99 -10.13
C HIS A 88 5.46 -30.69 -11.64
N ARG A 89 4.99 -29.50 -12.10
CA ARG A 89 5.84 -28.29 -12.30
C ARG A 89 5.18 -27.07 -12.96
N ASP A 90 3.95 -27.15 -13.48
CA ASP A 90 3.41 -26.06 -14.32
C ASP A 90 2.01 -25.52 -13.95
N ILE A 91 1.47 -25.82 -12.76
CA ILE A 91 0.12 -25.35 -12.40
C ILE A 91 0.16 -24.46 -11.16
N GLY A 92 0.05 -23.15 -11.41
CA GLY A 92 -0.66 -22.23 -10.53
C GLY A 92 0.09 -21.59 -9.37
N THR A 93 1.39 -21.88 -9.13
CA THR A 93 2.14 -21.09 -8.14
C THR A 93 2.13 -19.61 -8.53
N PRO A 94 1.76 -18.70 -7.63
CA PRO A 94 1.71 -17.28 -7.92
C PRO A 94 3.08 -16.80 -8.40
N LEU A 95 3.12 -16.12 -9.55
CA LEU A 95 4.31 -15.40 -9.99
C LEU A 95 4.40 -14.13 -9.14
N ILE A 96 5.38 -14.06 -8.25
CA ILE A 96 5.63 -12.93 -7.37
C ILE A 96 6.82 -12.14 -7.91
N GLN A 97 6.63 -10.85 -8.15
CA GLN A 97 7.66 -9.93 -8.59
C GLN A 97 8.59 -9.60 -7.43
N ARG A 98 9.88 -9.95 -7.57
CA ARG A 98 10.90 -9.45 -6.64
C ARG A 98 11.06 -7.95 -6.81
N ARG A 99 11.14 -7.23 -5.68
CA ARG A 99 11.51 -5.81 -5.71
C ARG A 99 12.92 -5.69 -6.26
N ALA A 100 13.17 -4.63 -7.04
CA ALA A 100 14.51 -4.19 -7.44
C ALA A 100 14.70 -2.79 -6.86
N THR A 101 15.84 -2.52 -6.24
CA THR A 101 16.13 -1.22 -5.59
C THR A 101 15.95 -0.05 -6.57
N SER A 102 14.85 0.69 -6.44
CA SER A 102 14.66 1.99 -7.08
C SER A 102 14.70 3.06 -5.99
N GLY A 103 15.61 4.00 -6.14
CA GLY A 103 16.00 4.95 -5.11
C GLY A 103 14.88 5.93 -4.73
N ASP A 104 14.91 6.27 -3.44
CA ASP A 104 14.55 7.55 -2.84
C ASP A 104 13.27 8.25 -3.35
N THR A 105 12.13 7.84 -2.79
CA THR A 105 10.96 8.73 -2.66
C THR A 105 10.30 8.52 -1.31
N GLY A 106 10.45 9.50 -0.40
CA GLY A 106 9.59 9.67 0.78
C GLY A 106 9.71 8.61 1.87
N VAL A 107 10.92 8.32 2.34
CA VAL A 107 11.12 7.25 3.33
C VAL A 107 10.87 7.74 4.76
N MET A 108 9.79 7.26 5.38
CA MET A 108 9.65 7.28 6.85
C MET A 108 10.67 6.31 7.44
N GLU A 109 11.53 6.80 8.35
CA GLU A 109 12.55 5.97 9.00
C GLU A 109 11.94 5.12 10.13
N ALA A 110 12.33 3.84 10.18
CA ALA A 110 11.83 2.91 11.17
C ALA A 110 12.14 3.35 12.62
N PRO A 111 11.16 3.37 13.53
CA PRO A 111 11.40 3.61 14.96
C PRO A 111 12.34 2.56 15.59
N PRO A 112 13.12 2.90 16.65
CA PRO A 112 14.05 1.96 17.30
C PRO A 112 13.41 0.66 17.79
N ILE A 113 12.13 0.69 18.19
CA ILE A 113 11.40 -0.49 18.65
C ILE A 113 11.24 -1.55 17.55
N VAL A 114 11.17 -1.15 16.27
CA VAL A 114 11.18 -2.09 15.14
C VAL A 114 12.49 -2.86 15.12
N HIS A 115 13.62 -2.18 15.27
CA HIS A 115 14.91 -2.85 15.32
C HIS A 115 15.05 -3.78 16.54
N ASN A 116 14.48 -3.43 17.69
CA ASN A 116 14.52 -4.31 18.87
C ASN A 116 13.82 -5.64 18.60
N VAL A 117 12.59 -5.59 18.05
CA VAL A 117 11.83 -6.79 17.69
C VAL A 117 12.57 -7.63 16.65
N LEU A 118 13.11 -7.00 15.61
CA LEU A 118 13.89 -7.70 14.56
C LEU A 118 15.18 -8.35 15.08
N ASN A 119 15.79 -7.81 16.14
CA ASN A 119 16.97 -8.40 16.78
C ASN A 119 16.62 -9.48 17.82
N SER A 120 15.36 -9.60 18.20
CA SER A 120 14.89 -10.70 19.05
C SER A 120 14.83 -12.00 18.23
N PRO A 121 14.93 -13.18 18.87
CA PRO A 121 14.98 -14.45 18.15
C PRO A 121 13.69 -14.78 17.38
N GLY A 122 12.54 -14.24 17.82
CA GLY A 122 11.21 -14.64 17.33
C GLY A 122 10.92 -16.13 17.53
N GLN A 123 9.80 -16.60 16.97
CA GLN A 123 9.44 -18.01 16.91
C GLN A 123 9.53 -18.52 15.46
N PRO A 124 10.08 -19.72 15.20
CA PRO A 124 10.00 -20.30 13.86
C PRO A 124 8.54 -20.52 13.47
N LEU A 125 8.22 -20.34 12.19
CA LEU A 125 6.90 -20.71 11.68
C LEU A 125 6.68 -22.22 11.90
N ASP A 126 5.56 -22.58 12.53
CA ASP A 126 5.33 -23.96 12.95
C ASP A 126 5.18 -24.90 11.75
N ALA A 127 5.38 -26.19 11.98
CA ALA A 127 5.40 -27.18 10.92
C ALA A 127 4.06 -27.33 10.19
N ALA A 128 2.92 -27.18 10.87
CA ALA A 128 1.61 -27.32 10.25
C ALA A 128 1.32 -26.12 9.33
N THR A 129 1.63 -24.92 9.79
CA THR A 129 1.50 -23.70 9.01
C THR A 129 2.42 -23.71 7.78
N ARG A 130 3.67 -24.14 7.93
CA ARG A 130 4.59 -24.33 6.79
C ARG A 130 4.08 -25.36 5.79
N ALA A 131 3.61 -26.52 6.26
CA ALA A 131 3.05 -27.55 5.39
C ALA A 131 1.84 -27.06 4.57
N PHE A 132 1.10 -26.08 5.08
CA PHE A 132 0.01 -25.44 4.34
C PHE A 132 0.52 -24.46 3.27
N PHE A 133 1.46 -23.58 3.62
CA PHE A 133 1.88 -22.47 2.74
C PHE A 133 3.01 -22.80 1.76
N GLU A 134 4.04 -23.55 2.18
CA GLU A 134 5.23 -23.79 1.35
C GLU A 134 4.89 -24.42 -0.01
N PRO A 135 4.00 -25.43 -0.12
CA PRO A 135 3.64 -26.00 -1.42
C PRO A 135 2.86 -25.03 -2.32
N ARG A 136 2.05 -24.14 -1.72
CA ARG A 136 1.23 -23.16 -2.45
C ARG A 136 2.04 -22.01 -3.00
N PHE A 137 3.06 -21.59 -2.25
CA PHE A 137 4.01 -20.56 -2.67
C PHE A 137 5.17 -21.13 -3.51
N GLY A 138 5.46 -22.43 -3.41
CA GLY A 138 6.67 -23.01 -3.98
C GLY A 138 7.95 -22.45 -3.36
N HIS A 139 7.89 -22.02 -2.09
CA HIS A 139 8.97 -21.34 -1.38
C HIS A 139 9.21 -21.98 -0.01
N ASP A 140 10.47 -22.04 0.43
CA ASP A 140 10.85 -22.54 1.77
C ASP A 140 10.71 -21.42 2.81
N PHE A 141 9.87 -21.62 3.82
CA PHE A 141 9.66 -20.66 4.90
C PHE A 141 10.34 -21.07 6.21
N SER A 142 11.26 -22.04 6.19
CA SER A 142 12.02 -22.50 7.37
C SER A 142 12.83 -21.39 8.07
N GLN A 143 13.25 -20.37 7.32
CA GLN A 143 13.97 -19.21 7.86
C GLN A 143 13.05 -18.14 8.46
N VAL A 144 11.74 -18.25 8.27
CA VAL A 144 10.79 -17.24 8.78
C VAL A 144 10.77 -17.24 10.31
N ARG A 145 10.78 -16.03 10.89
CA ARG A 145 10.63 -15.77 12.32
C ARG A 145 9.42 -14.87 12.57
N VAL A 146 8.49 -15.38 13.36
CA VAL A 146 7.26 -14.70 13.75
C VAL A 146 7.46 -14.06 15.12
N HIS A 147 7.09 -12.79 15.23
CA HIS A 147 7.04 -12.02 16.48
C HIS A 147 5.58 -11.64 16.74
N ALA A 148 4.99 -12.12 17.83
CA ALA A 148 3.58 -11.88 18.15
C ALA A 148 3.37 -11.60 19.65
N ASP A 149 4.42 -11.15 20.34
CA ASP A 149 4.38 -10.76 21.74
C ASP A 149 4.03 -9.27 21.91
N ALA A 150 4.03 -8.79 23.16
CA ALA A 150 3.69 -7.41 23.47
C ALA A 150 4.67 -6.38 22.88
N GLU A 151 5.94 -6.76 22.66
CA GLU A 151 6.91 -5.86 22.04
C GLU A 151 6.70 -5.78 20.53
N ALA A 152 6.39 -6.91 19.89
CA ALA A 152 5.95 -6.96 18.49
C ALA A 152 4.68 -6.12 18.26
N GLU A 153 3.73 -6.18 19.19
CA GLU A 153 2.53 -5.36 19.15
C GLU A 153 2.85 -3.87 19.24
N ALA A 154 3.64 -3.46 20.24
CA ALA A 154 4.06 -2.06 20.39
C ALA A 154 4.85 -1.57 19.17
N SER A 155 5.67 -2.44 18.59
CA SER A 155 6.43 -2.18 17.37
C SER A 155 5.51 -1.96 16.16
N ALA A 156 4.58 -2.87 15.90
CA ALA A 156 3.63 -2.75 14.80
C ALA A 156 2.79 -1.47 14.93
N ARG A 157 2.28 -1.17 16.14
CA ARG A 157 1.57 0.09 16.40
C ARG A 157 2.42 1.34 16.15
N SER A 158 3.72 1.31 16.47
CA SER A 158 4.60 2.47 16.28
C SER A 158 4.74 2.90 14.81
N ILE A 159 4.51 1.95 13.91
CA ILE A 159 4.43 2.18 12.47
C ILE A 159 3.00 1.98 11.96
N ASN A 160 1.98 2.18 12.81
CA ASN A 160 0.57 2.11 12.46
C ASN A 160 0.16 0.84 11.68
N ALA A 161 0.76 -0.28 12.03
CA ALA A 161 0.60 -1.55 11.34
C ALA A 161 -0.10 -2.59 12.24
N ARG A 162 -0.91 -3.45 11.63
CA ARG A 162 -1.42 -4.68 12.25
C ARG A 162 -0.45 -5.85 12.11
N ALA A 163 0.39 -5.82 11.06
CA ALA A 163 1.49 -6.72 10.83
C ALA A 163 2.51 -6.05 9.89
N TYR A 164 3.76 -6.49 9.94
CA TYR A 164 4.77 -6.06 8.98
C TYR A 164 5.84 -7.12 8.75
N THR A 165 6.46 -7.07 7.57
CA THR A 165 7.52 -8.00 7.13
C THR A 165 8.83 -7.27 6.81
N VAL A 166 9.94 -7.81 7.31
CA VAL A 166 11.32 -7.38 7.03
C VAL A 166 12.21 -8.61 6.83
N GLY A 167 12.62 -8.84 5.58
CA GLY A 167 13.39 -10.03 5.20
C GLY A 167 12.61 -11.30 5.55
N HIS A 168 13.12 -12.07 6.52
CA HIS A 168 12.48 -13.29 7.02
C HIS A 168 11.75 -13.09 8.35
N HIS A 169 11.63 -11.86 8.84
CA HIS A 169 10.93 -11.56 10.09
C HIS A 169 9.56 -10.99 9.81
N ILE A 170 8.54 -11.50 10.50
CA ILE A 170 7.17 -11.01 10.45
C ILE A 170 6.75 -10.66 11.86
N ALA A 171 6.32 -9.43 12.09
CA ALA A 171 5.80 -8.99 13.38
C ALA A 171 4.29 -8.75 13.28
N PHE A 172 3.54 -9.23 14.25
CA PHE A 172 2.09 -9.11 14.33
C PHE A 172 1.65 -8.28 15.54
N GLY A 173 0.64 -7.46 15.34
CA GLY A 173 -0.15 -6.87 16.41
C GLY A 173 -0.96 -7.93 17.18
N THR A 174 -1.47 -7.55 18.35
CA THR A 174 -2.22 -8.46 19.22
C THR A 174 -3.40 -9.10 18.50
N GLY A 175 -3.49 -10.43 18.63
CA GLY A 175 -4.57 -11.24 18.05
C GLY A 175 -4.52 -11.38 16.52
N ARG A 176 -3.51 -10.83 15.84
CA ARG A 176 -3.39 -10.89 14.37
C ARG A 176 -2.70 -12.15 13.88
N PHE A 177 -1.77 -12.71 14.66
CA PHE A 177 -1.21 -14.03 14.39
C PHE A 177 -2.18 -15.13 14.87
N ALA A 178 -3.06 -15.57 13.97
CA ALA A 178 -4.09 -16.57 14.26
C ALA A 178 -4.11 -17.67 13.17
N PRO A 179 -3.03 -18.46 13.03
CA PRO A 179 -2.97 -19.53 12.03
C PRO A 179 -4.12 -20.54 12.24
N GLY A 180 -4.66 -21.04 11.14
CA GLY A 180 -5.83 -21.93 11.12
C GLY A 180 -7.18 -21.19 11.06
N THR A 181 -7.21 -19.87 11.23
CA THR A 181 -8.40 -19.05 10.97
C THR A 181 -8.37 -18.49 9.54
N GLY A 182 -9.54 -18.23 8.95
CA GLY A 182 -9.61 -17.70 7.59
C GLY A 182 -9.04 -16.28 7.44
N GLU A 183 -9.16 -15.44 8.48
CA GLU A 183 -8.57 -14.09 8.50
C GLU A 183 -7.05 -14.18 8.77
N GLY A 184 -6.64 -14.91 9.81
CA GLY A 184 -5.23 -15.03 10.18
C GLY A 184 -4.37 -15.71 9.10
N ASN A 185 -4.90 -16.71 8.40
CA ASN A 185 -4.19 -17.34 7.29
C ASN A 185 -4.05 -16.42 6.08
N ARG A 186 -5.04 -15.56 5.80
CA ARG A 186 -4.93 -14.57 4.71
C ARG A 186 -3.86 -13.53 5.02
N LEU A 187 -3.91 -12.94 6.21
CA LEU A 187 -2.89 -11.99 6.65
C LEU A 187 -1.50 -12.64 6.62
N LEU A 188 -1.37 -13.87 7.10
CA LEU A 188 -0.09 -14.58 7.02
C LEU A 188 0.35 -14.83 5.57
N ALA A 189 -0.56 -15.17 4.66
CA ALA A 189 -0.23 -15.32 3.24
C ALA A 189 0.25 -13.99 2.61
N HIS A 190 -0.35 -12.87 3.00
CA HIS A 190 0.10 -11.53 2.61
C HIS A 190 1.55 -11.28 3.04
N GLU A 191 1.83 -11.45 4.33
CA GLU A 191 3.16 -11.24 4.89
C GLU A 191 4.20 -12.22 4.29
N LEU A 192 3.83 -13.47 4.05
CA LEU A 192 4.70 -14.44 3.37
C LEU A 192 4.98 -14.06 1.91
N SER A 193 4.06 -13.38 1.24
CA SER A 193 4.31 -12.83 -0.10
C SER A 193 5.44 -11.80 -0.06
N HIS A 194 5.45 -10.93 0.96
CA HIS A 194 6.56 -9.98 1.16
C HIS A 194 7.88 -10.67 1.47
N VAL A 195 7.89 -11.79 2.19
CA VAL A 195 9.13 -12.59 2.39
C VAL A 195 9.70 -13.03 1.04
N VAL A 196 8.84 -13.52 0.13
CA VAL A 196 9.27 -13.93 -1.22
C VAL A 196 9.73 -12.72 -2.05
N GLN A 197 9.02 -11.60 -1.98
CA GLN A 197 9.39 -10.36 -2.69
C GLN A 197 10.76 -9.82 -2.24
N GLN A 198 11.10 -9.97 -0.96
CA GLN A 198 12.36 -9.48 -0.36
C GLN A 198 13.53 -10.49 -0.48
N ALA A 199 13.29 -11.71 -0.98
CA ALA A 199 14.32 -12.74 -1.08
C ALA A 199 15.47 -12.35 -2.04
N GLY A 200 16.57 -11.86 -1.46
CA GLY A 200 17.83 -11.54 -2.15
C GLY A 200 18.22 -10.06 -2.21
N GLU A 201 17.51 -9.14 -1.54
CA GLU A 201 17.75 -7.69 -1.61
C GLU A 201 17.79 -6.97 -0.24
N GLN A 202 18.02 -5.64 -0.24
CA GLN A 202 17.95 -4.80 0.97
C GLN A 202 16.52 -4.81 1.53
N SER A 203 16.36 -5.29 2.76
CA SER A 203 15.05 -5.40 3.40
C SER A 203 14.41 -4.02 3.59
N THR A 204 13.10 -3.96 3.35
CA THR A 204 12.24 -2.79 3.59
C THR A 204 11.10 -3.27 4.49
N ILE A 205 10.62 -2.43 5.41
CA ILE A 205 9.40 -2.74 6.18
C ILE A 205 8.22 -2.64 5.24
N MET A 206 7.58 -3.78 4.96
CA MET A 206 6.25 -3.83 4.34
C MET A 206 5.23 -3.91 5.46
N ARG A 207 4.23 -3.02 5.51
CA ARG A 207 3.29 -2.94 6.64
C ARG A 207 1.84 -2.88 6.18
N VAL A 208 0.98 -3.58 6.91
CA VAL A 208 -0.48 -3.53 6.72
C VAL A 208 -1.11 -2.61 7.76
N CYS A 209 -1.88 -1.60 7.35
CA CYS A 209 -2.39 -0.56 8.25
C CYS A 209 -3.53 -1.04 9.18
N ASP A 210 -3.71 -0.41 10.36
CA ASP A 210 -4.87 -0.66 11.22
C ASP A 210 -6.00 0.37 11.02
N CYS A 211 -7.25 -0.05 11.26
CA CYS A 211 -8.42 0.81 11.06
C CYS A 211 -8.46 2.03 11.97
N ALA A 212 -7.92 1.92 13.19
CA ALA A 212 -7.83 3.04 14.11
C ALA A 212 -7.00 4.19 13.53
N SER A 213 -6.03 3.89 12.68
CA SER A 213 -5.20 4.91 12.03
C SER A 213 -6.02 5.84 11.14
N PHE A 214 -7.09 5.32 10.51
CA PHE A 214 -8.00 6.07 9.65
C PHE A 214 -9.21 6.64 10.40
N GLY A 215 -9.20 6.62 11.74
CA GLY A 215 -10.37 6.99 12.56
C GLY A 215 -11.54 6.00 12.43
N GLY A 216 -11.28 4.81 11.89
CA GLY A 216 -12.26 3.76 11.69
C GLY A 216 -12.14 2.61 12.69
N ARG A 217 -13.00 1.61 12.51
CA ARG A 217 -12.95 0.33 13.22
C ARG A 217 -13.00 -0.84 12.26
N GLN A 218 -12.61 -2.01 12.76
CA GLN A 218 -12.85 -3.26 12.04
C GLN A 218 -14.37 -3.45 11.83
N PRO A 219 -14.77 -4.07 10.71
CA PRO A 219 -16.16 -4.46 10.48
C PRO A 219 -16.68 -5.38 11.58
N ASP A 220 -17.94 -5.20 11.97
CA ASP A 220 -18.63 -6.07 12.92
C ASP A 220 -19.38 -7.16 12.15
N PRO A 221 -18.92 -8.42 12.16
CA PRO A 221 -19.58 -9.51 11.43
C PRO A 221 -20.97 -9.85 11.98
N THR A 222 -21.35 -9.29 13.14
CA THR A 222 -22.69 -9.47 13.73
C THR A 222 -23.68 -8.38 13.35
N ASP A 223 -23.24 -7.22 12.82
CA ASP A 223 -24.14 -6.21 12.25
C ASP A 223 -24.61 -6.69 10.86
N PRO A 224 -25.92 -6.93 10.64
CA PRO A 224 -26.43 -7.38 9.34
C PRO A 224 -26.11 -6.45 8.17
N ARG A 225 -25.81 -5.17 8.43
CA ARG A 225 -25.44 -4.18 7.41
C ARG A 225 -23.95 -4.23 7.04
N GLU A 226 -23.15 -4.94 7.83
CA GLU A 226 -21.69 -5.10 7.63
C GLU A 226 -21.32 -6.54 7.26
N ALA A 227 -22.02 -7.54 7.82
CA ALA A 227 -21.77 -8.97 7.63
C ALA A 227 -21.80 -9.43 6.16
N GLY A 228 -22.55 -8.74 5.29
CA GLY A 228 -22.65 -9.03 3.86
C GLY A 228 -21.66 -8.26 2.97
N VAL A 229 -20.90 -7.32 3.52
CA VAL A 229 -20.05 -6.41 2.71
C VAL A 229 -18.92 -7.19 2.01
N SER A 230 -18.15 -8.01 2.74
CA SER A 230 -17.10 -8.84 2.13
C SER A 230 -17.63 -9.94 1.20
N GLN A 231 -18.91 -10.31 1.32
CA GLN A 231 -19.55 -11.22 0.37
C GLN A 231 -19.89 -10.51 -0.95
N ALA A 232 -20.36 -9.25 -0.85
CA ALA A 232 -20.67 -8.41 -2.00
C ALA A 232 -19.39 -7.94 -2.74
N PHE A 233 -18.30 -7.73 -2.01
CA PHE A 233 -17.01 -7.30 -2.51
C PHE A 233 -15.91 -8.26 -2.05
N PRO A 234 -15.62 -9.31 -2.82
CA PRO A 234 -14.57 -10.27 -2.46
C PRO A 234 -13.16 -9.67 -2.39
N GLY A 235 -12.94 -8.48 -2.98
CA GLY A 235 -11.71 -7.71 -2.85
C GLY A 235 -11.58 -6.96 -1.53
N LEU A 236 -12.67 -6.80 -0.77
CA LEU A 236 -12.64 -6.32 0.62
C LEU A 236 -12.26 -7.47 1.55
N VAL A 237 -11.00 -7.88 1.44
CA VAL A 237 -10.42 -8.94 2.24
C VAL A 237 -10.44 -8.52 3.72
N SER A 238 -10.76 -9.47 4.60
CA SER A 238 -10.92 -9.21 6.03
C SER A 238 -9.61 -8.68 6.62
N GLY A 239 -9.61 -7.40 6.93
CA GLY A 239 -8.48 -6.70 7.50
C GLY A 239 -8.17 -5.41 6.76
N ASP A 240 -8.30 -5.36 5.45
CA ASP A 240 -7.71 -4.25 4.66
C ASP A 240 -8.71 -3.14 4.34
N TRP A 241 -9.90 -3.21 4.95
CA TRP A 241 -10.92 -2.18 4.90
C TRP A 241 -11.52 -1.92 6.29
N CYS A 242 -12.02 -0.71 6.46
CA CYS A 242 -12.40 -0.18 7.76
C CYS A 242 -13.76 0.47 7.70
N VAL A 243 -14.59 0.31 8.72
CA VAL A 243 -15.83 1.09 8.87
C VAL A 243 -15.45 2.44 9.49
N ILE A 244 -15.73 3.53 8.76
CA ILE A 244 -15.43 4.90 9.17
C ILE A 244 -16.66 5.56 9.81
N GLU A 245 -17.83 5.42 9.17
CA GLU A 245 -19.11 5.89 9.72
C GLU A 245 -20.15 4.76 9.62
N PRO A 246 -21.11 4.69 10.55
CA PRO A 246 -22.18 3.70 10.50
C PRO A 246 -23.08 3.90 9.28
N SER A 247 -23.94 2.91 9.03
CA SER A 247 -24.99 3.01 8.01
C SER A 247 -25.93 4.20 8.28
N THR A 248 -26.02 5.07 7.27
CA THR A 248 -26.92 6.23 7.18
C THR A 248 -27.73 6.16 5.89
N PRO A 249 -29.04 6.46 5.90
CA PRO A 249 -29.88 6.44 4.69
C PRO A 249 -29.84 7.75 3.89
N THR A 250 -29.21 8.79 4.45
CA THR A 250 -29.38 10.17 3.98
C THR A 250 -28.55 10.52 2.76
N TYR A 251 -27.53 9.75 2.37
CA TYR A 251 -26.65 10.05 1.23
C TYR A 251 -26.04 8.78 0.62
N ASN A 252 -25.59 8.87 -0.63
CA ASN A 252 -24.95 7.76 -1.36
C ASN A 252 -23.48 8.06 -1.71
N CYS A 253 -22.84 7.18 -2.47
CA CYS A 253 -21.44 7.30 -2.87
C CYS A 253 -21.12 8.51 -3.74
N PHE A 254 -22.04 8.94 -4.60
CA PHE A 254 -21.84 10.15 -5.42
C PHE A 254 -21.92 11.41 -4.58
N ALA A 255 -22.92 11.52 -3.68
CA ALA A 255 -23.01 12.59 -2.69
C ALA A 255 -21.73 12.67 -1.84
N TRP A 256 -21.31 11.51 -1.34
CA TRP A 256 -20.08 11.37 -0.56
C TRP A 256 -18.86 11.87 -1.32
N SER A 257 -18.75 11.54 -2.62
CA SER A 257 -17.61 11.93 -3.45
C SER A 257 -17.41 13.43 -3.61
N VAL A 258 -18.44 14.22 -3.31
CA VAL A 258 -18.40 15.68 -3.30
C VAL A 258 -18.53 16.27 -1.90
N SER A 259 -18.27 15.45 -0.87
CA SER A 259 -18.38 15.80 0.55
C SER A 259 -19.80 16.18 1.02
N ASP A 260 -20.85 15.76 0.31
CA ASP A 260 -22.24 15.94 0.74
C ASP A 260 -22.73 14.72 1.55
N LYS A 261 -22.94 14.94 2.84
CA LYS A 261 -23.41 13.92 3.79
C LYS A 261 -24.87 14.11 4.22
N THR A 262 -25.62 14.95 3.52
CA THR A 262 -26.94 15.42 3.98
C THR A 262 -28.09 14.97 3.09
N GLN A 263 -27.84 14.73 1.81
CA GLN A 263 -28.88 14.40 0.83
C GLN A 263 -28.54 13.18 -0.01
N TRP A 264 -29.59 12.46 -0.39
CA TRP A 264 -29.46 11.33 -1.28
C TRP A 264 -29.29 11.87 -2.69
N LEU A 265 -28.07 11.78 -3.21
CA LEU A 265 -27.75 12.25 -4.56
C LEU A 265 -28.15 11.18 -5.58
N ASP A 266 -29.40 11.17 -6.04
CA ASP A 266 -29.72 10.36 -7.20
C ASP A 266 -29.11 11.04 -8.45
N PRO A 267 -28.03 10.48 -9.05
CA PRO A 267 -27.37 11.12 -10.16
C PRO A 267 -28.29 11.19 -11.39
N VAL A 268 -29.36 10.39 -11.47
CA VAL A 268 -30.30 10.50 -12.59
C VAL A 268 -31.13 11.81 -12.49
N PRO A 269 -31.93 12.09 -11.43
CA PRO A 269 -32.69 13.33 -11.27
C PRO A 269 -31.85 14.59 -11.01
N GLN A 270 -30.69 14.47 -10.36
CA GLN A 270 -29.89 15.66 -9.99
C GLN A 270 -29.00 16.14 -11.13
N ILE A 271 -28.63 15.26 -12.07
CA ILE A 271 -28.06 15.66 -13.36
C ILE A 271 -29.17 16.12 -14.32
N ASP A 272 -30.40 15.57 -14.23
CA ASP A 272 -31.58 16.04 -14.98
C ASP A 272 -31.99 17.48 -14.62
N ASN A 273 -31.79 17.89 -13.35
CA ASN A 273 -32.01 19.28 -12.91
C ASN A 273 -30.95 20.27 -13.45
N LEU A 274 -29.87 19.79 -14.06
CA LEU A 274 -28.94 20.60 -14.85
C LEU A 274 -29.19 20.46 -16.37
N TYR A 275 -29.62 19.30 -16.87
CA TYR A 275 -29.82 19.05 -18.31
C TYR A 275 -30.94 18.03 -18.56
N GLY A 276 -32.15 18.53 -18.83
CA GLY A 276 -33.34 17.71 -19.05
C GLY A 276 -33.19 16.67 -20.16
N ASN A 277 -33.64 15.45 -19.89
CA ASN A 277 -34.54 14.66 -20.74
C ASN A 277 -34.92 13.28 -20.13
N GLY A 278 -34.84 13.05 -18.80
CA GLY A 278 -35.60 11.99 -18.12
C GLY A 278 -35.26 10.52 -18.40
N ASP A 279 -34.46 10.21 -19.42
CA ASP A 279 -34.27 8.85 -19.94
C ASP A 279 -32.78 8.40 -19.92
N SER A 280 -31.84 9.27 -19.55
CA SER A 280 -30.41 9.03 -19.73
C SER A 280 -29.73 8.57 -18.45
N LYS A 281 -29.01 7.44 -18.52
CA LYS A 281 -28.00 7.09 -17.51
C LYS A 281 -26.83 8.07 -17.64
N PRO A 282 -26.28 8.61 -16.54
CA PRO A 282 -25.18 9.55 -16.63
C PRO A 282 -23.98 8.92 -17.35
N SER A 283 -23.52 9.60 -18.39
CA SER A 283 -22.31 9.28 -19.12
C SER A 283 -21.07 9.75 -18.35
N PHE A 284 -19.88 9.32 -18.75
CA PHE A 284 -18.66 9.85 -18.16
C PHE A 284 -18.50 11.37 -18.39
N ALA A 285 -19.01 11.89 -19.51
CA ALA A 285 -18.96 13.33 -19.79
C ALA A 285 -19.80 14.13 -18.79
N ASP A 286 -20.91 13.56 -18.31
CA ASP A 286 -21.75 14.19 -17.28
C ASP A 286 -21.02 14.25 -15.94
N PHE A 287 -20.28 13.20 -15.59
CA PHE A 287 -19.43 13.20 -14.40
C PHE A 287 -18.24 14.15 -14.53
N ASP A 288 -17.62 14.26 -15.71
CA ASP A 288 -16.57 15.26 -15.95
C ASP A 288 -17.08 16.67 -15.68
N ALA A 289 -18.24 17.02 -16.23
CA ALA A 289 -18.84 18.34 -16.04
C ALA A 289 -19.23 18.57 -14.58
N PHE A 290 -19.79 17.57 -13.91
CA PHE A 290 -20.17 17.63 -12.51
C PHE A 290 -18.97 17.88 -11.59
N TYR A 291 -17.88 17.11 -11.72
CA TYR A 291 -16.70 17.28 -10.87
C TYR A 291 -15.94 18.57 -11.17
N ALA A 292 -15.86 18.99 -12.43
CA ALA A 292 -15.30 20.29 -12.80
C ALA A 292 -16.09 21.45 -12.16
N GLN A 293 -17.42 21.37 -12.09
CA GLN A 293 -18.24 22.42 -11.51
C GLN A 293 -18.21 22.45 -9.98
N THR A 294 -18.24 21.28 -9.34
CA THR A 294 -18.38 21.16 -7.88
C THR A 294 -17.08 21.35 -7.13
N HIS A 295 -15.94 20.91 -7.71
CA HIS A 295 -14.65 20.86 -7.01
C HIS A 295 -13.45 21.27 -7.89
N ASP A 296 -13.68 21.76 -9.12
CA ASP A 296 -12.61 22.10 -10.07
C ASP A 296 -11.68 20.90 -10.37
N LEU A 297 -12.25 19.69 -10.38
CA LEU A 297 -11.50 18.44 -10.63
C LEU A 297 -11.65 18.01 -12.08
N TYR A 298 -10.55 17.60 -12.69
CA TYR A 298 -10.48 17.24 -14.10
C TYR A 298 -10.11 15.77 -14.29
N PRO A 299 -10.60 15.11 -15.36
CA PRO A 299 -10.34 13.70 -15.58
C PRO A 299 -8.86 13.42 -15.85
N GLN A 300 -8.34 12.40 -15.19
CA GLN A 300 -7.00 11.88 -15.36
C GLN A 300 -7.03 10.55 -16.14
N THR A 301 -5.93 10.23 -16.82
CA THR A 301 -5.81 9.00 -17.63
C THR A 301 -5.47 7.76 -16.80
N ALA A 302 -4.86 7.96 -15.63
CA ALA A 302 -4.48 6.96 -14.65
C ALA A 302 -4.50 7.62 -13.26
N PRO A 303 -4.67 6.85 -12.17
CA PRO A 303 -4.58 7.42 -10.84
C PRO A 303 -3.13 7.81 -10.51
N ASP A 304 -2.96 8.92 -9.80
CA ASP A 304 -1.69 9.43 -9.31
C ASP A 304 -1.83 9.97 -7.87
N SER A 305 -0.77 10.59 -7.35
CA SER A 305 -0.79 11.14 -5.98
C SER A 305 -1.77 12.29 -5.78
N ASN A 306 -2.28 12.90 -6.86
CA ASN A 306 -3.26 13.98 -6.81
C ASN A 306 -4.68 13.49 -7.08
N THR A 307 -4.89 12.21 -7.41
CA THR A 307 -6.24 11.67 -7.58
C THR A 307 -7.04 11.82 -6.29
N LEU A 308 -8.14 12.56 -6.35
CA LEU A 308 -9.07 12.75 -5.23
C LEU A 308 -10.32 11.88 -5.37
N VAL A 309 -10.78 11.63 -6.59
CA VAL A 309 -12.00 10.85 -6.84
C VAL A 309 -11.72 9.72 -7.82
N ALA A 310 -12.22 8.53 -7.50
CA ALA A 310 -12.24 7.38 -8.39
C ALA A 310 -13.67 6.98 -8.72
N LEU A 311 -13.98 6.88 -10.02
CA LEU A 311 -15.29 6.50 -10.53
C LEU A 311 -15.26 5.08 -11.08
N PHE A 312 -16.18 4.27 -10.59
CA PHE A 312 -16.32 2.87 -10.94
C PHE A 312 -17.49 2.68 -11.90
N ALA A 313 -17.28 1.82 -12.89
CA ALA A 313 -18.28 1.57 -13.91
C ALA A 313 -18.42 0.08 -14.25
N LYS A 314 -19.67 -0.29 -14.58
CA LYS A 314 -20.01 -1.54 -15.25
C LYS A 314 -20.11 -1.29 -16.74
N GLY A 315 -19.04 -1.63 -17.47
CA GLY A 315 -18.92 -1.25 -18.87
C GLY A 315 -18.85 0.28 -18.98
N THR A 316 -19.82 0.89 -19.64
CA THR A 316 -19.89 2.35 -19.82
C THR A 316 -20.78 3.06 -18.83
N ILE A 317 -21.30 2.36 -17.81
CA ILE A 317 -22.27 2.91 -16.86
C ILE A 317 -21.55 3.15 -15.53
N PRO A 318 -21.34 4.40 -15.11
CA PRO A 318 -20.88 4.74 -13.77
C PRO A 318 -21.89 4.25 -12.73
N VAL A 319 -21.39 3.59 -11.68
CA VAL A 319 -22.24 2.99 -10.64
C VAL A 319 -21.79 3.31 -9.22
N HIS A 320 -20.56 3.80 -9.05
CA HIS A 320 -20.02 4.13 -7.75
C HIS A 320 -18.90 5.18 -7.86
N ALA A 321 -18.74 5.99 -6.82
CA ALA A 321 -17.64 6.94 -6.68
C ALA A 321 -17.01 6.81 -5.29
N ALA A 322 -15.68 6.88 -5.24
CA ALA A 322 -14.90 6.86 -4.02
C ALA A 322 -14.10 8.17 -3.89
N LEU A 323 -13.94 8.66 -2.67
CA LEU A 323 -13.21 9.90 -2.36
C LEU A 323 -12.00 9.60 -1.50
N THR A 324 -10.86 10.17 -1.80
CA THR A 324 -9.69 10.08 -0.92
C THR A 324 -9.97 10.74 0.43
N ALA A 325 -9.49 10.15 1.53
CA ALA A 325 -9.65 10.72 2.87
C ALA A 325 -8.90 12.06 3.08
N GLY A 326 -8.15 12.56 2.10
CA GLY A 326 -7.51 13.87 2.08
C GLY A 326 -6.28 14.03 2.99
N ALA A 327 -6.06 13.11 3.94
CA ALA A 327 -4.88 13.05 4.78
C ALA A 327 -4.09 11.77 4.51
N GLU A 328 -2.80 11.90 4.22
CA GLU A 328 -1.87 10.77 4.23
C GLU A 328 -1.90 10.13 5.61
N THR A 329 -2.42 8.92 5.66
CA THR A 329 -2.56 8.15 6.87
C THR A 329 -1.85 6.84 6.62
N CYS A 330 -0.77 6.61 7.38
CA CYS A 330 0.09 5.44 7.17
C CYS A 330 0.76 5.39 5.79
N GLY A 331 1.13 6.53 5.20
CA GLY A 331 1.82 6.57 3.91
C GLY A 331 0.95 6.24 2.70
N THR A 332 -0.37 6.17 2.90
CA THR A 332 -1.39 6.13 1.83
C THR A 332 -2.45 7.18 2.05
N VAL A 333 -3.16 7.54 1.00
CA VAL A 333 -4.44 8.22 1.13
C VAL A 333 -5.51 7.20 0.77
N PRO A 334 -6.16 6.56 1.76
CA PRO A 334 -7.17 5.55 1.46
C PRO A 334 -8.35 6.21 0.74
N PHE A 335 -9.03 5.42 -0.09
CA PHE A 335 -10.32 5.80 -0.60
C PHE A 335 -11.39 5.52 0.44
N THR A 336 -12.41 6.35 0.44
CA THR A 336 -13.60 6.20 1.27
C THR A 336 -14.83 6.09 0.40
N SER A 337 -15.71 5.14 0.74
CA SER A 337 -16.86 4.79 -0.05
C SER A 337 -18.08 4.52 0.81
N LYS A 338 -19.19 5.16 0.43
CA LYS A 338 -20.51 4.93 1.04
C LYS A 338 -21.21 3.77 0.33
N LEU A 339 -21.44 2.66 1.02
CA LEU A 339 -22.02 1.45 0.42
C LEU A 339 -23.56 1.47 0.36
N GLY A 340 -24.14 2.50 -0.26
CA GLY A 340 -25.60 2.70 -0.28
C GLY A 340 -26.17 2.78 1.14
N GLN A 341 -27.08 1.86 1.50
CA GLN A 341 -27.61 1.74 2.86
C GLN A 341 -26.62 1.10 3.85
N GLY A 342 -25.45 0.65 3.40
CA GLY A 342 -24.37 0.13 4.23
C GLY A 342 -23.53 1.22 4.91
N PRO A 343 -22.46 0.83 5.62
CA PRO A 343 -21.53 1.77 6.26
C PRO A 343 -20.80 2.64 5.24
N LEU A 344 -20.19 3.71 5.74
CA LEU A 344 -19.07 4.35 5.07
C LEU A 344 -17.81 3.55 5.41
N ILE A 345 -17.05 3.17 4.39
CA ILE A 345 -15.83 2.39 4.56
C ILE A 345 -14.60 3.13 4.04
N ALA A 346 -13.44 2.84 4.59
CA ALA A 346 -12.13 3.10 3.98
C ALA A 346 -11.59 1.81 3.37
N HIS A 347 -10.97 1.91 2.21
CA HIS A 347 -10.51 0.77 1.42
C HIS A 347 -9.44 1.24 0.42
N ASP A 348 -8.68 0.30 -0.12
CA ASP A 348 -7.78 0.57 -1.25
C ASP A 348 -8.57 0.69 -2.56
N LEU A 349 -7.98 1.42 -3.52
CA LEU A 349 -8.64 1.81 -4.77
C LEU A 349 -9.36 0.66 -5.47
N TYR A 350 -8.74 -0.52 -5.59
CA TYR A 350 -9.27 -1.62 -6.40
C TYR A 350 -10.09 -2.65 -5.61
N GLN A 351 -10.18 -2.54 -4.28
CA GLN A 351 -10.86 -3.55 -3.45
C GLN A 351 -12.38 -3.62 -3.67
N LEU A 352 -12.96 -2.53 -4.19
CA LEU A 352 -14.37 -2.46 -4.54
C LEU A 352 -14.69 -2.91 -5.97
N GLU A 353 -13.67 -3.29 -6.76
CA GLU A 353 -13.92 -3.86 -8.07
C GLU A 353 -14.66 -5.21 -7.98
N GLY A 354 -15.54 -5.47 -8.94
CA GLY A 354 -16.22 -6.75 -9.05
C GLY A 354 -17.66 -6.65 -9.54
N ALA A 355 -18.46 -7.67 -9.22
CA ALA A 355 -19.82 -7.80 -9.75
C ALA A 355 -20.78 -6.68 -9.33
N VAL A 356 -20.48 -5.96 -8.23
CA VAL A 356 -21.36 -4.91 -7.69
C VAL A 356 -21.03 -3.53 -8.27
N TYR A 357 -19.76 -3.12 -8.34
CA TYR A 357 -19.36 -1.79 -8.84
C TYR A 357 -18.57 -1.80 -10.16
N GLY A 358 -18.22 -2.96 -10.71
CA GLY A 358 -17.45 -3.04 -11.95
C GLY A 358 -15.98 -2.71 -11.71
N LYS A 359 -15.38 -1.86 -12.54
CA LYS A 359 -13.96 -1.47 -12.44
C LYS A 359 -13.80 0.02 -12.17
N ALA A 360 -12.73 0.42 -11.50
CA ALA A 360 -12.30 1.81 -11.47
C ALA A 360 -11.79 2.18 -12.87
N VAL A 361 -12.41 3.16 -13.52
CA VAL A 361 -12.16 3.45 -14.94
C VAL A 361 -11.92 4.93 -15.23
N ARG A 362 -12.20 5.82 -14.26
CA ARG A 362 -12.02 7.25 -14.43
C ARG A 362 -11.65 7.88 -13.10
N PHE A 363 -10.66 8.77 -13.13
CA PHE A 363 -10.03 9.37 -11.95
C PHE A 363 -10.07 10.88 -12.10
N TYR A 364 -10.18 11.61 -10.99
CA TYR A 364 -10.22 13.07 -10.99
C TYR A 364 -9.28 13.62 -9.92
N GLY A 365 -8.54 14.67 -10.26
CA GLY A 365 -7.58 15.34 -9.39
C GLY A 365 -7.22 16.74 -9.88
#